data_AF-A0A6C1PMW7-F1
#
_entry.id   AF-A0A6C1PMW7-F1
#
_cell.length_a   1.000
_cell.length_b   1.000
_cell.length_c   1.000
_cell.angle_alpha   90.00
_cell.angle_beta   90.00
_cell.angle_gamma   90.00
#
_symmetry.space_group_name_H-M   'P 1'
#
loop_
_entity.id
_entity.type
_entity.pdbx_description
1 polymer ?
#
loop_
_entity_poly.entity_id
_entity_poly.type
_entity_poly.pdbx_seq_one_letter_code
_entity_poly.pdbx_strand_id
1 'polypeptide(L)'
;FTRVDQIVDDARPLVDNQQWLDALDMLEEGLVIWENVFPTQQNPSLTALLRLARTAYSQESEQVLREDLPGFSRLSQILNTAWGAYRDGSYGTAEQALGLFFTEQPLNFQARLLEVRLALAVAAEPPDRVVQNLVNGALSDADVTRAQLSSRQITDDQFDGLLELESRLSAILEVVSGVAGVSAATVTGIRQLIAQLDPILRPPVQVPTPPPDIRAEADRRIDQAEGFGDWALLPTAQIEQILRLLNEALDIYPGYQRALTAHRRALALPNAPTQTYLDAQGTAVLRQARELLAQGQFAQALTLMDRYLIENPNAARDLEFNRLYNDLRRRQRAG
;
A
#
# COMPACT_ATOMS: atom_id res chain seq x y z
N PHE A 1 -2.13 1.73 -26.72
CA PHE A 1 -2.76 2.77 -25.91
C PHE A 1 -4.13 2.28 -25.44
N THR A 2 -5.23 2.42 -26.20
CA THR A 2 -6.62 2.17 -25.73
C THR A 2 -6.88 0.87 -24.96
N ARG A 3 -6.32 -0.28 -25.38
CA ARG A 3 -6.53 -1.56 -24.66
C ARG A 3 -5.74 -1.67 -23.36
N VAL A 4 -4.52 -1.15 -23.31
CA VAL A 4 -3.69 -1.16 -22.09
C VAL A 4 -4.20 -0.14 -21.08
N ASP A 5 -4.70 1.00 -21.56
CA ASP A 5 -5.33 2.02 -20.72
C ASP A 5 -6.62 1.46 -20.07
N GLN A 6 -7.43 0.70 -20.83
CA GLN A 6 -8.60 0.00 -20.28
C GLN A 6 -8.21 -1.03 -19.20
N ILE A 7 -7.16 -1.82 -19.43
CA ILE A 7 -6.64 -2.79 -18.44
C ILE A 7 -6.19 -2.08 -17.16
N VAL A 8 -5.52 -0.93 -17.28
CA VAL A 8 -5.12 -0.09 -16.15
C VAL A 8 -6.34 0.43 -15.37
N ASP A 9 -7.38 0.86 -16.06
CA ASP A 9 -8.61 1.37 -15.46
C ASP A 9 -9.42 0.26 -14.78
N ASP A 10 -9.46 -0.94 -15.37
CA ASP A 10 -10.16 -2.11 -14.83
C ASP A 10 -9.41 -2.75 -13.64
N ALA A 11 -8.07 -2.72 -13.65
CA ALA A 11 -7.25 -3.26 -12.57
C ALA A 11 -7.19 -2.35 -11.33
N ARG A 12 -7.32 -1.03 -11.51
CA ARG A 12 -7.28 -0.06 -10.41
C ARG A 12 -8.27 -0.35 -9.27
N PRO A 13 -9.57 -0.61 -9.53
CA PRO A 13 -10.50 -0.97 -8.45
C PRO A 13 -10.13 -2.29 -7.76
N LEU A 14 -9.49 -3.25 -8.45
CA LEU A 14 -9.00 -4.49 -7.85
C LEU A 14 -7.87 -4.21 -6.86
N VAL A 15 -6.91 -3.37 -7.26
CA VAL A 15 -5.83 -2.87 -6.39
C VAL A 15 -6.44 -2.12 -5.18
N ASP A 16 -7.39 -1.21 -5.39
CA ASP A 16 -8.02 -0.46 -4.30
C ASP A 16 -8.80 -1.38 -3.32
N ASN A 17 -9.36 -2.48 -3.83
CA ASN A 17 -10.09 -3.49 -3.06
C ASN A 17 -9.19 -4.58 -2.47
N GLN A 18 -7.86 -4.46 -2.58
CA GLN A 18 -6.89 -5.45 -2.11
C GLN A 18 -7.03 -6.83 -2.77
N GLN A 19 -7.65 -6.89 -3.95
CA GLN A 19 -7.74 -8.10 -4.77
C GLN A 19 -6.46 -8.24 -5.58
N TRP A 20 -5.32 -8.38 -4.89
CA TRP A 20 -4.00 -8.24 -5.49
C TRP A 20 -3.72 -9.29 -6.55
N LEU A 21 -4.16 -10.53 -6.36
CA LEU A 21 -3.95 -11.61 -7.32
C LEU A 21 -4.70 -11.34 -8.63
N ASP A 22 -5.98 -10.97 -8.55
CA ASP A 22 -6.80 -10.63 -9.72
C ASP A 22 -6.27 -9.38 -10.43
N ALA A 23 -5.78 -8.39 -9.67
CA ALA A 23 -5.13 -7.21 -10.20
C ALA A 23 -3.82 -7.56 -10.93
N LEU A 24 -2.99 -8.45 -10.35
CA LEU A 24 -1.73 -8.89 -10.93
C LEU A 24 -1.95 -9.61 -12.26
N ASP A 25 -2.85 -10.59 -12.31
CA ASP A 25 -3.18 -11.33 -13.53
C ASP A 25 -3.54 -10.36 -14.68
N MET A 26 -4.36 -9.36 -14.38
CA MET A 26 -4.80 -8.35 -15.35
C MET A 26 -3.68 -7.40 -15.77
N LEU A 27 -2.88 -6.91 -14.82
CA LEU A 27 -1.78 -5.98 -15.10
C LEU A 27 -0.63 -6.67 -15.86
N GLU A 28 -0.39 -7.96 -15.62
CA GLU A 28 0.60 -8.76 -16.35
C GLU A 28 0.16 -9.02 -17.80
N GLU A 29 -1.13 -9.27 -18.06
CA GLU A 29 -1.66 -9.28 -19.43
C GLU A 29 -1.41 -7.91 -20.11
N GLY A 30 -1.69 -6.82 -19.40
CA GLY A 30 -1.43 -5.46 -19.87
C GLY A 30 0.04 -5.23 -20.24
N LEU A 31 0.96 -5.75 -19.44
CA LEU A 31 2.41 -5.63 -19.66
C LEU A 31 2.83 -6.39 -20.91
N VAL A 32 2.39 -7.65 -21.06
CA VAL A 32 2.68 -8.46 -22.25
C VAL A 32 2.17 -7.78 -23.52
N ILE A 33 0.94 -7.23 -23.49
CA ILE A 33 0.39 -6.49 -24.64
C ILE A 33 1.24 -5.26 -24.95
N TRP A 34 1.67 -4.52 -23.93
CA TRP A 34 2.45 -3.31 -24.08
C TRP A 34 3.84 -3.59 -24.66
N GLU A 35 4.58 -4.54 -24.10
CA GLU A 35 5.94 -4.89 -24.52
C GLU A 35 5.99 -5.45 -25.94
N ASN A 36 4.94 -6.17 -26.37
CA ASN A 36 4.83 -6.64 -27.75
C ASN A 36 4.76 -5.49 -28.78
N VAL A 37 4.26 -4.32 -28.39
CA VAL A 37 4.11 -3.16 -29.28
C VAL A 37 5.22 -2.13 -29.05
N PHE A 38 5.66 -1.95 -27.80
CA PHE A 38 6.63 -0.96 -27.36
C PHE A 38 7.71 -1.59 -26.47
N PRO A 39 8.57 -2.47 -27.00
CA PRO A 39 9.51 -3.29 -26.21
C PRO A 39 10.58 -2.46 -25.46
N THR A 40 10.76 -1.19 -25.81
CA THR A 40 11.78 -0.31 -25.22
C THR A 40 11.18 0.88 -24.48
N GLN A 41 9.86 0.96 -24.31
CA GLN A 41 9.19 2.06 -23.60
C GLN A 41 8.35 1.50 -22.47
N GLN A 42 8.39 2.12 -21.29
CA GLN A 42 7.50 1.77 -20.19
C GLN A 42 6.17 2.54 -20.29
N ASN A 43 5.08 1.95 -19.82
CA ASN A 43 3.83 2.65 -19.56
C ASN A 43 3.78 3.06 -18.08
N PRO A 44 3.90 4.36 -17.73
CA PRO A 44 4.05 4.79 -16.34
C PRO A 44 2.90 4.36 -15.43
N SER A 45 1.65 4.38 -15.91
CA SER A 45 0.47 4.02 -15.11
C SER A 45 0.39 2.51 -14.87
N LEU A 46 0.66 1.72 -15.91
CA LEU A 46 0.73 0.27 -15.82
C LEU A 46 1.85 -0.18 -14.89
N THR A 47 3.07 0.35 -15.09
CA THR A 47 4.23 0.04 -14.26
C THR A 47 3.98 0.42 -12.80
N ALA A 48 3.36 1.58 -12.53
CA ALA A 48 3.07 1.99 -11.16
C ALA A 48 2.07 1.06 -10.47
N LEU A 49 0.96 0.70 -11.12
CA LEU A 49 -0.03 -0.22 -10.57
C LEU A 49 0.52 -1.63 -10.39
N LEU A 50 1.29 -2.13 -11.36
CA LEU A 50 1.91 -3.45 -11.29
C LEU A 50 2.88 -3.53 -10.11
N ARG A 51 3.74 -2.52 -9.94
CA ARG A 51 4.67 -2.45 -8.79
C ARG A 51 3.93 -2.38 -7.46
N LEU A 52 2.86 -1.60 -7.39
CA LEU A 52 2.02 -1.50 -6.19
C LEU A 52 1.37 -2.86 -5.86
N ALA A 53 0.76 -3.51 -6.83
CA ALA A 53 0.11 -4.81 -6.66
C ALA A 53 1.13 -5.90 -6.27
N ARG A 54 2.30 -5.95 -6.92
CA ARG A 54 3.38 -6.90 -6.60
C ARG A 54 3.91 -6.68 -5.19
N THR A 55 4.13 -5.43 -4.80
CA THR A 55 4.58 -5.09 -3.44
C THR A 55 3.53 -5.49 -2.41
N ALA A 56 2.26 -5.15 -2.63
CA ALA A 56 1.18 -5.47 -1.68
C ALA A 56 0.96 -6.99 -1.54
N TYR A 57 0.95 -7.72 -2.66
CA TYR A 57 0.85 -9.18 -2.67
C TYR A 57 2.03 -9.83 -1.94
N SER A 58 3.25 -9.34 -2.19
CA SER A 58 4.45 -9.82 -1.51
C SER A 58 4.39 -9.55 -0.01
N GLN A 59 3.97 -8.36 0.42
CA GLN A 59 3.80 -8.02 1.83
C GLN A 59 2.73 -8.84 2.55
N GLU A 60 1.63 -9.19 1.88
CA GLU A 60 0.63 -10.08 2.45
C GLU A 60 1.20 -11.49 2.66
N SER A 61 2.10 -11.93 1.78
CA SER A 61 2.81 -13.21 1.93
C SER A 61 3.95 -13.20 2.98
N GLU A 62 4.36 -12.02 3.47
CA GLU A 62 5.67 -11.83 4.13
C GLU A 62 5.72 -12.01 5.66
N GLN A 63 4.62 -11.89 6.38
CA GLN A 63 4.77 -11.57 7.81
C GLN A 63 4.88 -12.80 8.73
N VAL A 64 4.29 -13.94 8.37
CA VAL A 64 4.29 -15.14 9.20
C VAL A 64 4.21 -16.37 8.30
N LEU A 65 4.94 -17.43 8.63
CA LEU A 65 4.70 -18.73 8.02
C LEU A 65 3.28 -19.19 8.42
N ARG A 66 2.34 -19.18 7.48
CA ARG A 66 0.93 -19.51 7.75
C ARG A 66 0.61 -20.97 7.45
N GLU A 67 -0.28 -21.57 8.23
CA GLU A 67 -0.64 -23.00 8.14
C GLU A 67 -1.30 -23.39 6.80
N ASP A 68 -1.90 -22.42 6.12
CA ASP A 68 -2.55 -22.55 4.82
C ASP A 68 -1.55 -22.55 3.64
N LEU A 69 -0.26 -22.26 3.87
CA LEU A 69 0.75 -22.28 2.82
C LEU A 69 1.12 -23.72 2.41
N PRO A 70 1.21 -24.00 1.10
CA PRO A 70 1.78 -25.25 0.61
C PRO A 70 3.20 -25.45 1.17
N GLY A 71 3.45 -26.63 1.76
CA GLY A 71 4.75 -26.93 2.35
C GLY A 71 4.98 -26.34 3.75
N PHE A 72 3.96 -25.73 4.38
CA PHE A 72 4.04 -25.17 5.75
C PHE A 72 4.75 -26.09 6.73
N SER A 73 4.34 -27.37 6.84
CA SER A 73 4.94 -28.30 7.81
C SER A 73 6.44 -28.49 7.61
N ARG A 74 6.90 -28.54 6.36
CA ARG A 74 8.33 -28.63 6.02
C ARG A 74 9.04 -27.32 6.37
N LEU A 75 8.52 -26.19 5.91
CA LEU A 75 9.13 -24.87 6.12
C LEU A 75 9.21 -24.51 7.61
N SER A 76 8.16 -24.85 8.37
CA SER A 76 8.11 -24.68 9.82
C SER A 76 9.19 -25.52 10.51
N GLN A 77 9.38 -26.77 10.10
CA GLN A 77 10.44 -27.62 10.63
C GLN A 77 11.84 -27.06 10.31
N ILE A 78 12.07 -26.57 9.09
CA ILE A 78 13.35 -25.95 8.71
C ILE A 78 13.62 -24.72 9.57
N LEU A 79 12.64 -23.81 9.70
CA LEU A 79 12.80 -22.60 10.49
C LEU A 79 13.00 -22.90 11.99
N ASN A 80 12.27 -23.87 12.54
CA ASN A 80 12.46 -24.32 13.92
C ASN A 80 13.85 -24.94 14.13
N THR A 81 14.36 -25.69 13.15
CA THR A 81 15.72 -26.24 13.17
C THR A 81 16.75 -25.12 13.19
N ALA A 82 16.57 -24.08 12.38
CA ALA A 82 17.45 -22.91 12.37
C ALA A 82 17.48 -22.20 13.73
N TRP A 83 16.31 -21.97 14.34
CA TRP A 83 16.20 -21.36 15.66
C TRP A 83 16.80 -22.21 16.77
N GLY A 84 16.56 -23.52 16.76
CA GLY A 84 17.15 -24.46 17.71
C GLY A 84 18.67 -24.43 17.62
N ALA A 85 19.21 -24.60 16.41
CA ALA A 85 20.65 -24.56 16.16
C ALA A 85 21.30 -23.24 16.59
N TYR A 86 20.66 -22.08 16.34
CA TYR A 86 21.14 -20.79 16.80
C TYR A 86 21.22 -20.71 18.34
N ARG A 87 20.16 -21.16 19.04
CA ARG A 87 20.13 -21.17 20.52
C ARG A 87 21.18 -22.10 21.12
N ASP A 88 21.46 -23.20 20.46
CA ASP A 88 22.45 -24.20 20.89
C ASP A 88 23.89 -23.81 20.50
N GLY A 89 24.10 -22.66 19.85
CA GLY A 89 25.40 -22.20 19.38
C GLY A 89 25.94 -22.94 18.14
N SER A 90 25.13 -23.77 17.51
CA SER A 90 25.44 -24.51 16.29
C SER A 90 25.22 -23.65 15.04
N TYR A 91 25.98 -22.55 14.94
CA TYR A 91 25.73 -21.49 13.96
C TYR A 91 25.79 -21.94 12.49
N GLY A 92 26.70 -22.84 12.12
CA GLY A 92 26.75 -23.38 10.75
C GLY A 92 25.51 -24.17 10.35
N THR A 93 24.87 -24.86 11.30
CA THR A 93 23.60 -25.57 11.07
C THR A 93 22.45 -24.59 10.94
N ALA A 94 22.45 -23.51 11.71
CA ALA A 94 21.46 -22.44 11.59
C ALA A 94 21.54 -21.75 10.21
N GLU A 95 22.75 -21.46 9.73
CA GLU A 95 23.01 -20.86 8.42
C GLU A 95 22.50 -21.75 7.28
N GLN A 96 22.83 -23.05 7.30
CA GLN A 96 22.38 -23.99 6.27
C GLN A 96 20.85 -24.12 6.24
N ALA A 97 20.21 -24.19 7.41
CA ALA A 97 18.76 -24.26 7.50
C ALA A 97 18.08 -22.99 6.97
N LEU A 98 18.62 -21.81 7.29
CA LEU A 98 18.13 -20.54 6.73
C LEU A 98 18.32 -20.46 5.22
N GLY A 99 19.47 -20.92 4.70
CA GLY A 99 19.73 -20.97 3.26
C GLY A 99 18.67 -21.80 2.53
N LEU A 100 18.34 -22.98 3.04
CA LEU A 100 17.24 -23.81 2.50
C LEU A 100 15.89 -23.11 2.60
N PHE A 101 15.60 -22.48 3.73
CA PHE A 101 14.33 -21.78 3.95
C PHE A 101 14.13 -20.61 2.96
N PHE A 102 15.17 -19.80 2.73
CA PHE A 102 15.09 -18.65 1.82
C PHE A 102 14.93 -19.02 0.35
N THR A 103 15.24 -20.26 -0.06
CA THR A 103 14.92 -20.72 -1.43
C THR A 103 13.42 -20.73 -1.72
N GLU A 104 12.59 -20.86 -0.68
CA GLU A 104 11.14 -20.93 -0.81
C GLU A 104 10.42 -19.71 -0.22
N GLN A 105 11.03 -19.04 0.75
CA GLN A 105 10.45 -17.93 1.50
C GLN A 105 11.47 -16.78 1.66
N PRO A 106 11.97 -16.18 0.56
CA PRO A 106 13.04 -15.18 0.61
C PRO A 106 12.66 -13.92 1.39
N LEU A 107 11.37 -13.63 1.52
CA LEU A 107 10.91 -12.38 2.11
C LEU A 107 10.51 -12.51 3.60
N ASN A 108 10.49 -13.73 4.14
CA ASN A 108 9.99 -13.99 5.50
C ASN A 108 10.76 -13.22 6.57
N PHE A 109 10.05 -12.31 7.25
CA PHE A 109 10.69 -11.39 8.18
C PHE A 109 11.32 -12.10 9.40
N GLN A 110 10.70 -13.17 9.91
CA GLN A 110 11.25 -13.90 11.07
C GLN A 110 12.57 -14.59 10.75
N ALA A 111 12.66 -15.19 9.55
CA ALA A 111 13.89 -15.78 9.07
C ALA A 111 14.98 -14.71 8.86
N ARG A 112 14.62 -13.54 8.30
CA ARG A 112 15.55 -12.40 8.13
C ARG A 112 16.07 -11.84 9.46
N LEU A 113 15.23 -11.76 10.49
CA LEU A 113 15.67 -11.40 11.83
C LEU A 113 16.71 -12.40 12.38
N LEU A 114 16.50 -13.70 12.15
CA LEU A 114 17.44 -14.73 12.58
C LEU A 114 18.77 -14.65 11.81
N GLU A 115 18.72 -14.43 10.49
CA GLU A 115 19.90 -14.23 9.63
C GLU A 115 20.79 -13.09 10.18
N VAL A 116 20.20 -11.94 10.50
CA VAL A 116 20.96 -10.80 11.04
C VAL A 116 21.54 -11.11 12.42
N ARG A 117 20.77 -11.76 13.30
CA ARG A 117 21.24 -12.17 14.63
C ARG A 117 22.38 -13.17 14.55
N LEU A 118 22.31 -14.11 13.61
CA LEU A 118 23.33 -15.10 13.34
C LEU A 118 24.63 -14.41 12.88
N ALA A 119 24.54 -13.51 11.90
CA ALA A 119 25.69 -12.76 11.40
C ALA A 119 26.39 -11.96 12.51
N LEU A 120 25.63 -11.30 13.39
CA LEU A 120 26.18 -10.58 14.53
C LEU A 120 26.80 -11.49 15.60
N ALA A 121 26.30 -12.72 15.76
CA ALA A 121 26.80 -13.67 16.75
C ALA A 121 28.09 -14.38 16.30
N VAL A 122 28.26 -14.61 15.00
CA VAL A 122 29.40 -15.35 14.42
C VAL A 122 30.57 -14.42 14.11
N ALA A 123 30.30 -13.16 13.79
CA ALA A 123 31.34 -12.25 13.34
C ALA A 123 32.36 -11.92 14.45
N ALA A 124 33.63 -12.00 14.10
CA ALA A 124 34.73 -11.52 14.95
C ALA A 124 34.96 -10.00 14.81
N GLU A 125 34.22 -9.33 13.92
CA GLU A 125 34.34 -7.90 13.64
C GLU A 125 33.47 -7.06 14.58
N PRO A 126 33.77 -5.75 14.75
CA PRO A 126 32.89 -4.84 15.48
C PRO A 126 31.47 -4.82 14.88
N PRO A 127 30.39 -4.77 15.70
CA PRO A 127 29.01 -4.83 15.22
C PRO A 127 28.69 -3.84 14.10
N ASP A 128 29.19 -2.60 14.19
CA ASP A 128 28.97 -1.58 13.13
C ASP A 128 29.49 -2.04 11.76
N ARG A 129 30.65 -2.70 11.72
CA ARG A 129 31.26 -3.18 10.47
C ARG A 129 30.49 -4.38 9.91
N VAL A 130 30.03 -5.28 10.77
CA VAL A 130 29.16 -6.40 10.38
C VAL A 130 27.87 -5.87 9.74
N VAL A 131 27.24 -4.88 10.36
CA VAL A 131 26.02 -4.25 9.83
C VAL A 131 26.28 -3.59 8.48
N GLN A 132 27.39 -2.86 8.32
CA GLN A 132 27.76 -2.28 7.03
C GLN A 132 27.97 -3.34 5.93
N ASN A 133 28.61 -4.46 6.27
CA ASN A 133 28.79 -5.58 5.34
C ASN A 133 27.45 -6.21 4.95
N LEU A 134 26.53 -6.41 5.91
CA LEU A 134 25.18 -6.91 5.65
C LEU A 134 24.40 -5.98 4.71
N VAL A 135 24.46 -4.66 4.93
CA VAL A 135 23.81 -3.67 4.06
C VAL A 135 24.42 -3.69 2.65
N ASN A 136 25.74 -3.76 2.54
CA ASN A 136 26.41 -3.79 1.23
C ASN A 136 26.13 -5.11 0.49
N GLY A 137 26.08 -6.23 1.21
CA GLY A 137 25.69 -7.54 0.67
C GLY A 137 24.26 -7.53 0.14
N ALA A 138 23.31 -6.99 0.93
CA ALA A 138 21.92 -6.86 0.49
C ALA A 138 21.76 -6.03 -0.79
N LEU A 139 22.51 -4.91 -0.91
CA LEU A 139 22.52 -4.10 -2.13
C LEU A 139 23.08 -4.88 -3.33
N SER A 140 24.14 -5.66 -3.12
CA SER A 140 24.75 -6.50 -4.15
C SER A 140 23.82 -7.63 -4.61
N ASP A 141 23.13 -8.29 -3.68
CA ASP A 141 22.20 -9.38 -3.99
C ASP A 141 21.01 -8.89 -4.82
N ALA A 142 20.58 -7.65 -4.58
CA ALA A 142 19.53 -6.98 -5.35
C ALA A 142 20.02 -6.35 -6.67
N ASP A 143 21.29 -6.50 -7.02
CA ASP A 143 21.95 -5.91 -8.20
C ASP A 143 21.70 -4.39 -8.34
N VAL A 144 21.75 -3.66 -7.22
CA VAL A 144 21.49 -2.22 -7.18
C VAL A 144 22.52 -1.46 -6.36
N THR A 145 22.79 -0.23 -6.79
CA THR A 145 23.68 0.70 -6.09
C THR A 145 22.87 1.77 -5.36
N ARG A 146 23.49 2.38 -4.33
CA ARG A 146 22.90 3.55 -3.64
C ARG A 146 22.60 4.71 -4.59
N ALA A 147 23.40 4.87 -5.65
CA ALA A 147 23.21 5.91 -6.66
C ALA A 147 21.96 5.64 -7.53
N GLN A 148 21.71 4.38 -7.90
CA GLN A 148 20.50 3.98 -8.63
C GLN A 148 19.25 4.19 -7.79
N LEU A 149 19.27 3.82 -6.50
CA LEU A 149 18.15 4.08 -5.58
C LEU A 149 17.87 5.58 -5.44
N SER A 150 18.93 6.39 -5.28
CA SER A 150 18.79 7.84 -5.14
C SER A 150 18.24 8.52 -6.41
N SER A 151 18.65 8.05 -7.59
CA SER A 151 18.22 8.58 -8.89
C SER A 151 16.93 7.93 -9.41
N ARG A 152 16.42 6.90 -8.72
CA ARG A 152 15.26 6.07 -9.11
C ARG A 152 15.40 5.42 -10.50
N GLN A 153 16.63 5.18 -10.93
CA GLN A 153 16.94 4.48 -12.18
C GLN A 153 17.00 2.98 -11.91
N ILE A 154 15.83 2.35 -11.87
CA ILE A 154 15.64 0.92 -11.59
C ILE A 154 14.93 0.27 -12.79
N THR A 155 15.53 -0.79 -13.31
CA THR A 155 14.94 -1.64 -14.35
C THR A 155 13.88 -2.55 -13.76
N ASP A 156 12.96 -3.06 -14.58
CA ASP A 156 11.91 -3.95 -14.08
C ASP A 156 12.49 -5.30 -13.61
N ASP A 157 13.59 -5.78 -14.23
CA ASP A 157 14.31 -6.99 -13.78
C ASP A 157 14.91 -6.84 -12.38
N GLN A 158 15.27 -5.61 -11.98
CA GLN A 158 15.79 -5.32 -10.64
C GLN A 158 14.68 -5.20 -9.60
N PHE A 159 13.41 -5.08 -10.00
CA PHE A 159 12.31 -4.76 -9.09
C PHE A 159 12.09 -5.85 -8.04
N ASP A 160 12.12 -7.12 -8.42
CA ASP A 160 11.89 -8.23 -7.48
C ASP A 160 13.00 -8.30 -6.42
N GLY A 161 14.24 -7.98 -6.80
CA GLY A 161 15.36 -7.84 -5.87
C GLY A 161 15.18 -6.70 -4.86
N LEU A 162 14.38 -5.67 -5.19
CA LEU A 162 14.12 -4.57 -4.27
C LEU A 162 13.18 -4.94 -3.11
N LEU A 163 12.27 -5.89 -3.31
CA LEU A 163 11.39 -6.39 -2.23
C LEU A 163 12.23 -7.14 -1.20
N GLU A 164 13.11 -8.02 -1.66
CA GLU A 164 14.05 -8.72 -0.78
C GLU A 164 14.99 -7.74 -0.07
N LEU A 165 15.47 -6.72 -0.77
CA LEU A 165 16.28 -5.65 -0.20
C LEU A 165 15.53 -4.90 0.91
N GLU A 166 14.27 -4.51 0.69
CA GLU A 166 13.44 -3.84 1.70
C GLU A 166 13.25 -4.73 2.94
N SER A 167 12.94 -6.02 2.75
CA SER A 167 12.76 -6.97 3.86
C SER A 167 14.06 -7.14 4.67
N ARG A 168 15.20 -7.35 3.99
CA ARG A 168 16.52 -7.45 4.63
C ARG A 168 16.91 -6.17 5.39
N LEU A 169 16.77 -5.00 4.77
CA LEU A 169 17.10 -3.72 5.42
C LEU A 169 16.22 -3.44 6.63
N SER A 170 14.93 -3.79 6.55
CA SER A 170 14.00 -3.67 7.67
C SER A 170 14.38 -4.59 8.82
N ALA A 171 14.76 -5.84 8.53
CA ALA A 171 15.21 -6.79 9.55
C ALA A 171 16.54 -6.35 10.20
N ILE A 172 17.47 -5.83 9.40
CA ILE A 172 18.71 -5.23 9.92
C ILE A 172 18.36 -4.09 10.86
N LEU A 173 17.53 -3.15 10.43
CA LEU A 173 17.13 -1.99 11.25
C LEU A 173 16.49 -2.40 12.57
N GLU A 174 15.59 -3.38 12.54
CA GLU A 174 14.90 -3.91 13.72
C GLU A 174 15.89 -4.50 14.74
N VAL A 175 16.83 -5.33 14.29
CA VAL A 175 17.82 -5.95 15.18
C VAL A 175 18.79 -4.92 15.73
N VAL A 176 19.30 -4.00 14.90
CA VAL A 176 20.43 -3.14 15.27
C VAL A 176 20.03 -1.90 16.06
N SER A 177 18.74 -1.53 16.08
CA SER A 177 18.24 -0.33 16.80
C SER A 177 18.48 -0.36 18.32
N GLY A 178 18.94 -1.47 18.88
CA GLY A 178 19.34 -1.61 20.29
C GLY A 178 20.68 -2.32 20.53
N VAL A 179 21.50 -2.54 19.50
CA VAL A 179 22.77 -3.27 19.65
C VAL A 179 23.91 -2.32 20.02
N ALA A 180 24.58 -2.62 21.14
CA ALA A 180 25.76 -1.87 21.57
C ALA A 180 26.88 -1.97 20.53
N GLY A 181 27.50 -0.84 20.19
CA GLY A 181 28.59 -0.79 19.21
C GLY A 181 28.16 -0.57 17.77
N VAL A 182 26.87 -0.41 17.46
CA VAL A 182 26.38 0.09 16.17
C VAL A 182 26.20 1.61 16.25
N SER A 183 26.73 2.35 15.27
CA SER A 183 26.69 3.81 15.27
C SER A 183 25.33 4.36 14.82
N ALA A 184 24.96 5.53 15.36
CA ALA A 184 23.75 6.25 14.92
C ALA A 184 23.80 6.62 13.43
N ALA A 185 25.01 6.82 12.87
CA ALA A 185 25.20 7.08 11.46
C ALA A 185 24.80 5.87 10.59
N THR A 186 25.22 4.66 10.99
CA THR A 186 24.83 3.41 10.32
C THR A 186 23.32 3.22 10.34
N VAL A 187 22.68 3.37 11.52
CA VAL A 187 21.21 3.28 11.67
C VAL A 187 20.49 4.29 10.79
N THR A 188 20.98 5.53 10.74
CA THR A 188 20.40 6.60 9.90
C THR A 188 20.56 6.28 8.42
N GLY A 189 21.71 5.75 8.01
CA GLY A 189 21.96 5.33 6.62
C GLY A 189 21.00 4.22 6.17
N ILE A 190 20.70 3.24 7.03
CA ILE A 190 19.73 2.18 6.72
C ILE A 190 18.33 2.77 6.54
N ARG A 191 17.89 3.66 7.45
CA ARG A 191 16.58 4.34 7.33
C ARG A 191 16.47 5.14 6.04
N GLN A 192 17.55 5.82 5.63
CA GLN A 192 17.58 6.57 4.39
C GLN A 192 17.44 5.65 3.17
N LEU A 193 18.08 4.48 3.16
CA LEU A 193 17.93 3.51 2.08
C LEU A 193 16.49 2.98 1.99
N ILE A 194 15.88 2.63 3.12
CA ILE A 194 14.47 2.22 3.17
C ILE A 194 13.56 3.34 2.64
N ALA A 195 13.78 4.58 3.05
CA ALA A 195 13.01 5.73 2.56
C ALA A 195 13.22 6.01 1.06
N GLN A 196 14.37 5.63 0.48
CA GLN A 196 14.62 5.71 -0.96
C GLN A 196 13.92 4.59 -1.74
N LEU A 197 13.76 3.41 -1.14
CA LEU A 197 13.04 2.28 -1.73
C LEU A 197 11.53 2.50 -1.79
N ASP A 198 10.97 3.12 -0.75
CA ASP A 198 9.52 3.37 -0.63
C ASP A 198 8.86 3.95 -1.90
N PRO A 199 9.33 5.08 -2.49
CA PRO A 199 8.72 5.63 -3.70
C PRO A 199 8.98 4.79 -4.98
N ILE A 200 9.87 3.81 -4.93
CA ILE A 200 10.18 2.91 -6.06
C ILE A 200 9.27 1.68 -6.00
N LEU A 201 9.13 1.08 -4.82
CA LEU A 201 8.29 -0.09 -4.54
C LEU A 201 6.81 0.28 -4.53
N ARG A 202 6.48 1.43 -3.93
CA ARG A 202 5.13 1.97 -3.78
C ARG A 202 5.04 3.30 -4.52
N PRO A 203 5.22 3.32 -5.86
CA PRO A 203 5.13 4.55 -6.62
C PRO A 203 3.71 5.11 -6.51
N PRO A 204 3.56 6.44 -6.37
CA PRO A 204 2.23 7.04 -6.38
C PRO A 204 1.56 6.71 -7.71
N VAL A 205 0.39 6.08 -7.63
CA VAL A 205 -0.41 5.76 -8.81
C VAL A 205 -0.79 7.07 -9.48
N GLN A 206 -0.22 7.36 -10.65
CA GLN A 206 -0.64 8.50 -11.43
C GLN A 206 -2.10 8.28 -11.82
N VAL A 207 -2.98 9.18 -11.40
CA VAL A 207 -4.33 9.24 -11.96
C VAL A 207 -4.14 9.65 -13.41
N PRO A 208 -4.49 8.81 -14.40
CA PRO A 208 -4.37 9.21 -15.80
C PRO A 208 -5.08 10.55 -15.95
N THR A 209 -4.40 11.54 -16.53
CA THR A 209 -5.08 12.79 -16.86
C THR A 209 -6.16 12.39 -17.86
N PRO A 210 -7.45 12.54 -17.51
CA PRO A 210 -8.50 12.01 -18.35
C PRO A 210 -8.46 12.75 -19.70
N PRO A 211 -8.95 12.09 -20.77
CA PRO A 211 -9.07 12.70 -22.08
C PRO A 211 -9.64 14.13 -22.00
N PRO A 212 -9.17 15.08 -22.86
CA PRO A 212 -9.56 16.48 -22.77
C PRO A 212 -11.08 16.71 -22.74
N ASP A 213 -11.85 15.84 -23.38
CA ASP A 213 -13.31 15.80 -23.40
C ASP A 213 -13.94 15.39 -22.05
N ILE A 214 -13.38 14.40 -21.35
CA ILE A 214 -13.81 14.00 -20.01
C ILE A 214 -13.51 15.11 -19.00
N ARG A 215 -12.32 15.71 -19.09
CA ARG A 215 -11.98 16.88 -18.28
C ARG A 215 -12.91 18.06 -18.58
N ALA A 216 -13.20 18.33 -19.86
CA ALA A 216 -14.08 19.41 -20.27
C ALA A 216 -15.54 19.19 -19.85
N GLU A 217 -16.04 17.96 -19.79
CA GLU A 217 -17.35 17.67 -19.21
C GLU A 217 -17.35 17.88 -17.70
N ALA A 218 -16.35 17.38 -16.97
CA ALA A 218 -16.23 17.63 -15.52
C ALA A 218 -16.12 19.13 -15.21
N ASP A 219 -15.32 19.88 -15.97
CA ASP A 219 -15.22 21.34 -15.86
C ASP A 219 -16.56 22.02 -16.15
N ARG A 220 -17.33 21.57 -17.15
CA ARG A 220 -18.68 22.10 -17.41
C ARG A 220 -19.63 21.93 -16.23
N ARG A 221 -19.58 20.80 -15.51
CA ARG A 221 -20.40 20.57 -14.31
C ARG A 221 -20.00 21.49 -13.16
N ILE A 222 -18.69 21.70 -12.97
CA ILE A 222 -18.17 22.65 -11.98
C ILE A 222 -18.57 24.07 -12.35
N ASP A 223 -18.42 24.47 -13.61
CA ASP A 223 -18.78 25.80 -14.09
C ASP A 223 -20.28 26.07 -13.93
N GLN A 224 -21.13 25.06 -14.17
CA GLN A 224 -22.57 25.14 -13.88
C GLN A 224 -22.84 25.34 -12.39
N ALA A 225 -22.12 24.64 -11.51
CA ALA A 225 -22.23 24.82 -10.06
C ALA A 225 -21.75 26.22 -9.62
N GLU A 226 -20.65 26.73 -10.18
CA GLU A 226 -20.13 28.08 -9.91
C GLU A 226 -21.04 29.18 -10.48
N GLY A 227 -21.78 28.89 -11.56
CA GLY A 227 -22.74 29.79 -12.18
C GLY A 227 -23.95 30.16 -11.30
N PHE A 228 -24.17 29.46 -10.19
CA PHE A 228 -25.19 29.85 -9.19
C PHE A 228 -24.81 31.09 -8.38
N GLY A 229 -23.56 31.58 -8.47
CA GLY A 229 -23.12 32.81 -7.81
C GLY A 229 -22.61 32.57 -6.39
N ASP A 230 -22.89 33.50 -5.46
CA ASP A 230 -22.41 33.38 -4.08
C ASP A 230 -23.21 32.32 -3.31
N TRP A 231 -22.61 31.13 -3.15
CA TRP A 231 -23.24 29.97 -2.54
C TRP A 231 -23.69 30.19 -1.09
N ALA A 232 -23.06 31.13 -0.37
CA ALA A 232 -23.43 31.45 1.02
C ALA A 232 -24.82 32.09 1.13
N LEU A 233 -25.34 32.68 0.04
CA LEU A 233 -26.61 33.38 -0.01
C LEU A 233 -27.75 32.55 -0.61
N LEU A 234 -27.47 31.32 -1.06
CA LEU A 234 -28.44 30.51 -1.79
C LEU A 234 -29.38 29.73 -0.86
N PRO A 235 -30.61 29.44 -1.28
CA PRO A 235 -31.48 28.51 -0.55
C PRO A 235 -30.94 27.07 -0.61
N THR A 236 -31.25 26.26 0.40
CA THR A 236 -30.81 24.86 0.53
C THR A 236 -31.05 24.01 -0.73
N ALA A 237 -32.19 24.19 -1.41
CA ALA A 237 -32.51 23.46 -2.65
C ALA A 237 -31.52 23.74 -3.80
N GLN A 238 -30.95 24.95 -3.87
CA GLN A 238 -29.93 25.28 -4.86
C GLN A 238 -28.56 24.72 -4.46
N ILE A 239 -28.27 24.63 -3.16
CA ILE A 239 -27.05 23.96 -2.68
C ILE A 239 -27.12 22.45 -2.93
N GLU A 240 -28.28 21.81 -2.79
CA GLU A 240 -28.49 20.41 -3.20
C GLU A 240 -28.17 20.21 -4.69
N GLN A 241 -28.57 21.15 -5.53
CA GLN A 241 -28.31 21.09 -6.97
C GLN A 241 -26.82 21.30 -7.28
N ILE A 242 -26.15 22.22 -6.58
CA ILE A 242 -24.70 22.41 -6.64
C ILE A 242 -23.97 21.12 -6.26
N LEU A 243 -24.33 20.51 -5.12
CA LEU A 243 -23.71 19.27 -4.66
C LEU A 243 -23.90 18.13 -5.66
N ARG A 244 -25.09 18.02 -6.28
CA ARG A 244 -25.34 17.04 -7.35
C ARG A 244 -24.42 17.23 -8.55
N LEU A 245 -24.27 18.46 -9.04
CA LEU A 245 -23.38 18.76 -10.17
C LEU A 245 -21.92 18.45 -9.85
N LEU A 246 -21.49 18.72 -8.61
CA LEU A 246 -20.13 18.44 -8.16
C LEU A 246 -19.89 16.92 -7.99
N ASN A 247 -20.91 16.17 -7.60
CA ASN A 247 -20.85 14.70 -7.59
C ASN A 247 -20.80 14.14 -9.00
N GLU A 248 -21.63 14.63 -9.92
CA GLU A 248 -21.55 14.27 -11.35
C GLU A 248 -20.14 14.55 -11.92
N ALA A 249 -19.50 15.67 -11.53
CA ALA A 249 -18.13 15.97 -11.92
C ALA A 249 -17.10 14.98 -11.35
N LEU A 250 -17.30 14.51 -10.11
CA LEU A 250 -16.44 13.51 -9.45
C LEU A 250 -16.68 12.10 -9.98
N ASP A 251 -17.89 11.78 -10.43
CA ASP A 251 -18.22 10.52 -11.10
C ASP A 251 -17.55 10.45 -12.48
N ILE A 252 -17.50 11.58 -13.20
CA ILE A 252 -16.83 11.71 -14.51
C ILE A 252 -15.30 11.69 -14.36
N TYR A 253 -14.76 12.37 -13.35
CA TYR A 253 -13.33 12.39 -13.06
C TYR A 253 -13.05 12.17 -11.56
N PRO A 254 -12.92 10.90 -11.14
CA PRO A 254 -12.58 10.55 -9.77
C PRO A 254 -11.23 11.16 -9.35
N GLY A 255 -11.24 11.94 -8.27
CA GLY A 255 -10.04 12.60 -7.76
C GLY A 255 -9.75 13.99 -8.35
N TYR A 256 -10.66 14.55 -9.16
CA TYR A 256 -10.45 15.89 -9.73
C TYR A 256 -10.40 16.97 -8.64
N GLN A 257 -9.21 17.56 -8.43
CA GLN A 257 -8.96 18.49 -7.33
C GLN A 257 -9.87 19.73 -7.35
N ARG A 258 -10.24 20.22 -8.54
CA ARG A 258 -11.16 21.35 -8.67
C ARG A 258 -12.55 20.99 -8.16
N ALA A 259 -13.08 19.83 -8.55
CA ALA A 259 -14.37 19.32 -8.09
C ALA A 259 -14.34 19.02 -6.58
N LEU A 260 -13.29 18.38 -6.07
CA LEU A 260 -13.13 18.09 -4.63
C LEU A 260 -13.09 19.37 -3.78
N THR A 261 -12.37 20.40 -4.24
CA THR A 261 -12.29 21.69 -3.54
C THR A 261 -13.65 22.39 -3.51
N ALA A 262 -14.33 22.43 -4.65
CA ALA A 262 -15.68 22.97 -4.76
C ALA A 262 -16.68 22.20 -3.87
N HIS A 263 -16.60 20.86 -3.86
CA HIS A 263 -17.50 20.01 -3.08
C HIS A 263 -17.33 20.23 -1.57
N ARG A 264 -16.08 20.29 -1.08
CA ARG A 264 -15.80 20.64 0.33
C ARG A 264 -16.31 22.04 0.69
N ARG A 265 -16.16 23.02 -0.20
CA ARG A 265 -16.69 24.38 -0.01
C ARG A 265 -18.22 24.36 0.13
N ALA A 266 -18.92 23.64 -0.74
CA ALA A 266 -20.38 23.54 -0.72
C ALA A 266 -20.90 22.84 0.55
N LEU A 267 -20.24 21.75 0.99
CA LEU A 267 -20.60 21.04 2.22
C LEU A 267 -20.33 21.83 3.50
N ALA A 268 -19.41 22.79 3.47
CA ALA A 268 -19.09 23.65 4.61
C ALA A 268 -20.11 24.79 4.81
N LEU A 269 -21.09 24.95 3.92
CA LEU A 269 -22.07 26.04 4.00
C LEU A 269 -23.12 25.77 5.10
N PRO A 270 -23.55 26.80 5.87
CA PRO A 270 -24.49 26.62 6.99
C PRO A 270 -25.86 26.07 6.60
N ASN A 271 -26.27 26.38 5.37
CA ASN A 271 -27.52 26.04 4.71
C ASN A 271 -27.39 24.84 3.78
N ALA A 272 -26.22 24.19 3.74
CA ALA A 272 -26.06 22.95 3.01
C ALA A 272 -27.08 21.94 3.54
N PRO A 273 -27.79 21.23 2.64
CA PRO A 273 -28.64 20.12 3.05
C PRO A 273 -27.84 19.16 3.92
N THR A 274 -28.50 18.48 4.85
CA THR A 274 -27.91 17.34 5.54
C THR A 274 -27.85 16.16 4.57
N GLN A 275 -27.11 16.34 3.46
CA GLN A 275 -26.94 15.32 2.44
C GLN A 275 -25.68 14.52 2.69
N THR A 276 -25.95 13.25 2.56
CA THR A 276 -25.14 12.06 2.68
C THR A 276 -23.97 11.92 1.70
N TYR A 277 -22.86 12.64 1.81
CA TYR A 277 -21.71 12.33 0.94
C TYR A 277 -20.51 11.87 1.74
N LEU A 278 -20.32 10.55 1.75
CA LEU A 278 -19.02 9.97 1.96
C LEU A 278 -18.19 10.26 0.70
N ASP A 279 -17.00 10.81 0.87
CA ASP A 279 -16.05 10.84 -0.23
C ASP A 279 -15.66 9.41 -0.64
N ALA A 280 -14.83 9.27 -1.69
CA ALA A 280 -14.41 7.95 -2.16
C ALA A 280 -13.78 7.10 -1.02
N GLN A 281 -13.05 7.74 -0.09
CA GLN A 281 -12.50 7.10 1.09
C GLN A 281 -13.59 6.65 2.07
N GLY A 282 -14.59 7.49 2.34
CA GLY A 282 -15.71 7.14 3.21
C GLY A 282 -16.56 6.00 2.65
N THR A 283 -16.74 5.98 1.33
CA THR A 283 -17.46 4.91 0.63
C THR A 283 -16.69 3.60 0.69
N ALA A 284 -15.35 3.64 0.58
CA ALA A 284 -14.49 2.48 0.79
C ALA A 284 -14.53 2.00 2.25
N VAL A 285 -14.45 2.91 3.23
CA VAL A 285 -14.57 2.60 4.67
C VAL A 285 -15.90 1.91 4.97
N LEU A 286 -17.00 2.43 4.42
CA LEU A 286 -18.33 1.85 4.59
C LEU A 286 -18.41 0.42 4.02
N ARG A 287 -17.83 0.20 2.84
CA ARG A 287 -17.80 -1.11 2.17
C ARG A 287 -16.97 -2.13 2.96
N GLN A 288 -15.76 -1.75 3.36
CA GLN A 288 -14.87 -2.59 4.15
C GLN A 288 -15.46 -2.91 5.53
N ALA A 289 -16.13 -1.95 6.17
CA ALA A 289 -16.83 -2.20 7.43
C ALA A 289 -18.00 -3.21 7.28
N ARG A 290 -18.64 -3.29 6.11
CA ARG A 290 -19.68 -4.29 5.81
C ARG A 290 -19.11 -5.68 5.60
N GLU A 291 -17.98 -5.77 4.93
CA GLU A 291 -17.27 -7.04 4.72
C GLU A 291 -16.77 -7.60 6.06
N LEU A 292 -16.15 -6.76 6.88
CA LEU A 292 -15.73 -7.12 8.25
C LEU A 292 -16.94 -7.53 9.11
N LEU A 293 -18.09 -6.87 8.96
CA LEU A 293 -19.34 -7.26 9.61
C LEU A 293 -19.80 -8.66 9.16
N ALA A 294 -19.75 -8.97 7.86
CA ALA A 294 -20.13 -10.27 7.31
C ALA A 294 -19.20 -11.40 7.76
N GLN A 295 -17.92 -11.10 8.00
CA GLN A 295 -16.91 -12.02 8.51
C GLN A 295 -16.93 -12.17 10.05
N GLY A 296 -17.84 -11.49 10.75
CA GLY A 296 -17.94 -11.53 12.23
C GLY A 296 -16.87 -10.72 12.97
N GLN A 297 -16.11 -9.89 12.26
CA GLN A 297 -14.99 -9.11 12.81
C GLN A 297 -15.45 -7.71 13.29
N PHE A 298 -16.41 -7.70 14.21
CA PHE A 298 -17.13 -6.48 14.63
C PHE A 298 -16.23 -5.38 15.21
N ALA A 299 -15.21 -5.75 16.01
CA ALA A 299 -14.30 -4.79 16.64
C ALA A 299 -13.37 -4.09 15.63
N GLN A 300 -13.00 -4.78 14.55
CA GLN A 300 -12.15 -4.22 13.50
C GLN A 300 -12.97 -3.30 12.59
N ALA A 301 -14.20 -3.69 12.24
CA ALA A 301 -15.14 -2.83 11.52
C ALA A 301 -15.40 -1.51 12.26
N LEU A 302 -15.59 -1.58 13.59
CA LEU A 302 -15.80 -0.39 14.40
C LEU A 302 -14.57 0.51 14.44
N THR A 303 -13.37 -0.07 14.62
CA THR A 303 -12.10 0.66 14.67
C THR A 303 -11.82 1.42 13.37
N LEU A 304 -12.12 0.78 12.23
CA LEU A 304 -11.99 1.38 10.91
C LEU A 304 -12.91 2.60 10.75
N MET A 305 -14.17 2.44 11.14
CA MET A 305 -15.16 3.53 11.08
C MET A 305 -14.85 4.65 12.09
N ASP A 306 -14.35 4.33 13.29
CA ASP A 306 -13.92 5.30 14.30
C ASP A 306 -12.74 6.14 13.81
N ARG A 307 -11.73 5.51 13.19
CA ARG A 307 -10.58 6.23 12.60
C ARG A 307 -11.05 7.21 11.53
N TYR A 308 -11.93 6.78 10.64
CA TYR A 308 -12.47 7.66 9.61
C TYR A 308 -13.31 8.80 10.19
N LEU A 309 -14.07 8.57 11.26
CA LEU A 309 -14.85 9.59 11.96
C LEU A 309 -13.99 10.66 12.65
N ILE A 310 -12.84 10.28 13.19
CA ILE A 310 -11.90 11.22 13.82
C ILE A 310 -11.38 12.22 12.78
N GLU A 311 -11.06 11.74 11.59
CA GLU A 311 -10.51 12.54 10.50
C GLU A 311 -11.62 13.26 9.71
N ASN A 312 -12.82 12.68 9.66
CA ASN A 312 -13.97 13.16 8.91
C ASN A 312 -15.23 13.17 9.78
N PRO A 313 -15.35 14.10 10.75
CA PRO A 313 -16.46 14.12 11.71
C PRO A 313 -17.84 14.29 11.07
N ASN A 314 -17.90 14.80 9.83
CA ASN A 314 -19.14 14.93 9.07
C ASN A 314 -19.65 13.59 8.52
N ALA A 315 -18.82 12.55 8.45
CA ALA A 315 -19.23 11.20 8.03
C ALA A 315 -20.25 10.57 8.98
N ALA A 316 -20.29 10.98 10.26
CA ALA A 316 -21.33 10.56 11.21
C ALA A 316 -22.75 10.98 10.79
N ARG A 317 -22.85 11.97 9.89
CA ARG A 317 -24.14 12.44 9.36
C ARG A 317 -24.58 11.59 8.16
N ASP A 318 -23.76 10.64 7.72
CA ASP A 318 -24.11 9.70 6.66
C ASP A 318 -25.07 8.64 7.16
N LEU A 319 -26.24 8.54 6.51
CA LEU A 319 -27.31 7.68 6.96
C LEU A 319 -26.87 6.21 6.96
N GLU A 320 -26.08 5.80 5.97
CA GLU A 320 -25.63 4.44 5.78
C GLU A 320 -24.46 4.11 6.71
N PHE A 321 -23.50 5.03 6.82
CA PHE A 321 -22.38 5.01 7.75
C PHE A 321 -22.86 4.97 9.19
N ASN A 322 -23.75 5.87 9.58
CA ASN A 322 -24.27 5.97 10.93
C ASN A 322 -25.16 4.76 11.28
N ARG A 323 -25.92 4.21 10.33
CA ARG A 323 -26.67 2.95 10.55
C ARG A 323 -25.75 1.79 10.85
N LEU A 324 -24.73 1.57 10.01
CA LEU A 324 -23.77 0.49 10.19
C LEU A 324 -22.96 0.66 11.48
N TYR A 325 -22.45 1.87 11.73
CA TYR A 325 -21.71 2.20 12.94
C TYR A 325 -22.53 1.96 14.21
N ASN A 326 -23.81 2.38 14.25
CA ASN A 326 -24.68 2.13 15.39
C ASN A 326 -25.10 0.66 15.55
N ASP A 327 -25.17 -0.12 14.47
CA ASP A 327 -25.39 -1.57 14.54
C ASP A 327 -24.16 -2.26 15.16
N LEU A 328 -22.97 -1.92 14.68
CA LEU A 328 -21.70 -2.44 15.22
C LEU A 328 -21.50 -2.10 16.70
N ARG A 329 -21.78 -0.85 17.13
CA ARG A 329 -21.74 -0.48 18.57
C ARG A 329 -22.78 -1.22 19.41
N ARG A 330 -23.96 -1.50 18.86
CA ARG A 330 -24.98 -2.29 19.56
C ARG A 330 -24.53 -3.73 19.75
N ARG A 331 -23.93 -4.35 18.74
CA ARG A 331 -23.39 -5.70 18.81
C ARG A 331 -22.19 -5.80 19.75
N GLN A 332 -21.32 -4.78 19.78
CA GLN A 332 -20.21 -4.70 20.73
C GLN A 332 -20.67 -4.65 22.19
N ARG A 333 -21.85 -4.08 22.47
CA ARG A 333 -22.43 -4.02 23.83
C ARG A 333 -23.23 -5.27 24.20
N ALA A 334 -23.52 -6.14 23.24
CA ALA A 334 -24.34 -7.34 23.41
C ALA A 334 -23.53 -8.65 23.45
N GLY A 335 -22.23 -8.59 23.14
CA GLY A 335 -21.26 -9.67 23.36
C GLY A 335 -20.44 -9.43 24.62
#